data_AF-A0A4Y2BG82-F1
#
_entry.id   AF-A0A4Y2BG82-F1
#
_cell.length_a   1.000
_cell.length_b   1.000
_cell.length_c   1.000
_cell.angle_alpha   90.00
_cell.angle_beta   90.00
_cell.angle_gamma   90.00
#
_symmetry.space_group_name_H-M   'P 1'
#
loop_
_entity.id
_entity.type
_entity.pdbx_description
1 polymer ?
#
loop_
_entity_poly.entity_id
_entity_poly.type
_entity_poly.pdbx_seq_one_letter_code
_entity_poly.pdbx_strand_id
1 'polypeptide(L)'
;MKTKEVPQLRRLRLKNLCKGPLLPQALRRTIARFKKIGHLGVQSGRGCKSTRSGVIEDVATAIVEQLVDKVVGCSSACAVSRHLDVPYSTLRNVLRKMVHFFSYKISHNQQLLAINKEKRLTFALTFLARVEVDASWPWQILWSNEVLFHLSVTVNTHNCCIWDTKNPRTF
;
A
#
# COMPACT_ATOMS: atom_id res chain seq x y z
N MET A 1 -34.07 -48.76 36.35
CA MET A 1 -33.15 -47.61 36.33
C MET A 1 -32.24 -47.68 35.11
N LYS A 2 -32.29 -46.65 34.24
CA LYS A 2 -31.14 -46.03 33.56
C LYS A 2 -31.64 -44.95 32.60
N THR A 3 -31.66 -43.71 33.08
CA THR A 3 -31.77 -42.50 32.27
C THR A 3 -30.50 -42.35 31.43
N LYS A 4 -30.63 -42.22 30.10
CA LYS A 4 -29.52 -41.95 29.21
C LYS A 4 -29.26 -40.44 29.21
N GLU A 5 -28.04 -40.04 29.56
CA GLU A 5 -27.60 -38.65 29.54
C GLU A 5 -27.61 -38.07 28.12
N VAL A 6 -28.10 -36.83 28.01
CA VAL A 6 -28.08 -36.04 26.78
C VAL A 6 -26.68 -35.43 26.62
N PRO A 7 -26.02 -35.53 25.45
CA PRO A 7 -24.68 -34.99 25.29
C PRO A 7 -24.67 -33.47 25.41
N GLN A 8 -23.79 -32.95 26.25
CA GLN A 8 -23.51 -31.52 26.40
C GLN A 8 -23.09 -30.93 25.04
N LEU A 9 -23.94 -30.09 24.46
CA LEU A 9 -23.63 -29.35 23.24
C LEU A 9 -22.43 -28.42 23.51
N ARG A 10 -21.30 -28.70 22.85
CA ARG A 10 -20.10 -27.85 22.87
C ARG A 10 -20.50 -26.44 22.43
N ARG A 11 -20.32 -25.46 23.33
CA ARG A 11 -20.51 -24.03 23.02
C ARG A 11 -19.46 -23.59 22.00
N LEU A 12 -19.86 -23.55 20.72
CA LEU A 12 -19.11 -22.85 19.68
C LEU A 12 -19.10 -21.35 20.01
N ARG A 13 -17.93 -20.79 20.32
CA ARG A 13 -17.75 -19.34 20.51
C ARG A 13 -17.86 -18.64 19.16
N LEU A 14 -19.07 -18.22 18.81
CA LEU A 14 -19.36 -17.33 17.68
C LEU A 14 -18.83 -15.93 17.98
N LYS A 15 -17.67 -15.59 17.40
CA LYS A 15 -17.10 -14.24 17.43
C LYS A 15 -17.91 -13.39 16.43
N ASN A 16 -18.51 -12.28 16.89
CA ASN A 16 -19.21 -11.23 16.12
C ASN A 16 -20.75 -11.19 16.17
N LEU A 17 -21.42 -11.90 17.08
CA LEU A 17 -22.83 -11.62 17.35
C LEU A 17 -22.93 -10.39 18.27
N CYS A 18 -23.67 -9.36 17.83
CA CYS A 18 -24.06 -8.25 18.70
C CYS A 18 -24.62 -8.82 20.01
N LYS A 19 -23.98 -8.49 21.13
CA LYS A 19 -24.38 -8.99 22.45
C LYS A 19 -25.69 -8.31 22.84
N GLY A 20 -26.80 -9.04 22.75
CA GLY A 20 -28.12 -8.63 23.23
C GLY A 20 -29.26 -9.19 22.38
N PRO A 21 -30.45 -9.42 22.96
CA PRO A 21 -31.62 -9.80 22.18
C PRO A 21 -31.93 -8.69 21.15
N LEU A 22 -32.24 -9.10 19.92
CA LEU A 22 -32.71 -8.17 18.88
C LEU A 22 -33.89 -7.36 19.44
N LEU A 23 -33.87 -6.04 19.23
CA LEU A 23 -34.98 -5.17 19.59
C LEU A 23 -36.29 -5.77 19.00
N PRO A 24 -37.44 -5.75 19.71
CA PRO A 24 -38.67 -6.37 19.21
C PRO A 24 -39.06 -5.89 17.81
N GLN A 25 -38.76 -4.64 17.48
CA GLN A 25 -38.99 -4.06 16.16
C GLN A 25 -38.04 -4.63 15.09
N ALA A 26 -36.79 -4.93 15.43
CA ALA A 26 -35.84 -5.60 14.54
C ALA A 26 -36.27 -7.05 14.26
N LEU A 27 -36.82 -7.75 15.25
CA LEU A 27 -37.44 -9.07 15.10
C LEU A 27 -38.63 -9.03 14.13
N ARG A 28 -39.56 -8.08 14.32
CA ARG A 28 -40.71 -7.89 13.40
C ARG A 28 -40.25 -7.62 11.96
N ARG A 29 -39.25 -6.76 11.76
CA ARG A 29 -38.66 -6.49 10.42
C ARG A 29 -38.00 -7.73 9.82
N THR A 30 -37.37 -8.56 10.64
CA THR A 30 -36.70 -9.79 10.19
C THR A 30 -37.71 -10.85 9.78
N ILE A 31 -38.77 -11.05 10.57
CA ILE A 31 -39.89 -11.94 10.21
C ILE A 31 -40.59 -11.47 8.94
N ALA A 32 -40.85 -10.16 8.81
CA ALA A 32 -41.46 -9.61 7.59
C ALA A 32 -40.58 -9.82 6.35
N ARG A 33 -39.26 -9.63 6.47
CA ARG A 33 -38.31 -9.92 5.38
C ARG A 33 -38.28 -11.40 5.01
N PHE A 34 -38.27 -12.30 6.00
CA PHE A 34 -38.31 -13.74 5.76
C PHE A 34 -39.60 -14.17 5.07
N LYS A 35 -40.75 -13.70 5.52
CA LYS A 35 -42.04 -13.98 4.87
C LYS A 35 -42.09 -13.51 3.41
N LYS A 36 -41.40 -12.42 3.08
CA LYS A 36 -41.38 -11.85 1.72
C LYS A 36 -40.41 -12.54 0.77
N ILE A 37 -39.22 -12.91 1.25
CA ILE A 37 -38.06 -13.31 0.42
C ILE A 37 -37.69 -14.79 0.61
N GLY A 38 -38.24 -15.45 1.64
CA GLY A 38 -38.00 -16.87 1.97
C GLY A 38 -36.65 -17.15 2.64
N HIS A 39 -35.77 -16.16 2.77
CA HIS A 39 -34.47 -16.32 3.41
C HIS A 39 -33.98 -15.00 4.06
N LEU A 40 -33.02 -15.11 4.98
CA LEU A 40 -32.43 -13.98 5.73
C LEU A 40 -31.02 -13.61 5.23
N GLY A 41 -30.73 -13.85 3.95
CA GLY A 41 -29.46 -13.50 3.35
C GLY A 41 -29.18 -11.99 3.39
N VAL A 42 -27.90 -11.64 3.30
CA VAL A 42 -27.50 -10.23 3.18
C VAL A 42 -28.02 -9.71 1.84
N GLN A 43 -28.93 -8.74 1.90
CA GLN A 43 -29.41 -8.07 0.70
C GLN A 43 -28.31 -7.20 0.11
N SER A 44 -28.37 -6.97 -1.20
CA SER A 44 -27.56 -5.97 -1.87
C SER A 44 -27.73 -4.63 -1.14
N GLY A 45 -26.60 -4.07 -0.68
CA GLY A 45 -26.59 -2.74 -0.08
C GLY A 45 -27.05 -1.68 -1.09
N ARG A 46 -27.33 -0.46 -0.60
CA ARG A 46 -27.78 0.69 -1.42
C ARG A 46 -26.83 1.14 -2.54
N GLY A 47 -25.73 0.44 -2.77
CA GLY A 47 -24.64 0.88 -3.64
C GLY A 47 -23.91 2.10 -3.06
N CYS A 48 -22.67 2.31 -3.48
CA CYS A 48 -22.01 3.60 -3.36
C CYS A 48 -22.13 4.29 -4.72
N LYS A 49 -22.36 5.61 -4.75
CA LYS A 49 -22.36 6.36 -6.01
C LYS A 49 -20.99 6.22 -6.66
N SER A 50 -20.97 5.85 -7.94
CA SER A 50 -19.72 5.82 -8.71
C SER A 50 -19.12 7.22 -8.76
N THR A 51 -17.79 7.31 -8.76
CA THR A 51 -17.10 8.57 -9.03
C THR A 51 -17.59 9.13 -10.37
N ARG A 52 -17.93 10.43 -10.41
CA ARG A 52 -18.44 11.11 -11.61
C ARG A 52 -17.42 11.01 -12.75
N SER A 53 -17.85 10.60 -13.95
CA SER A 53 -16.98 10.38 -15.13
C SER A 53 -16.05 11.56 -15.41
N GLY A 54 -16.58 12.79 -15.35
CA GLY A 54 -15.77 14.00 -15.62
C GLY A 54 -14.53 14.14 -14.73
N VAL A 55 -14.63 13.79 -13.43
CA VAL A 55 -13.48 13.85 -12.52
C VAL A 55 -12.38 12.86 -12.93
N ILE A 56 -12.73 11.75 -13.58
CA ILE A 56 -11.76 10.76 -14.07
C ILE A 56 -11.02 11.31 -15.28
N GLU A 57 -11.74 11.93 -16.21
CA GLU A 57 -11.17 12.56 -17.41
C GLU A 57 -10.28 13.74 -17.03
N ASP A 58 -10.73 14.61 -16.12
CA ASP A 58 -9.95 15.76 -15.63
C ASP A 58 -8.64 15.31 -14.95
N VAL A 59 -8.70 14.24 -14.15
CA VAL A 59 -7.51 13.67 -13.51
C VAL A 59 -6.57 13.06 -14.54
N ALA A 60 -7.08 12.35 -15.55
CA ALA A 60 -6.26 11.76 -16.60
C ALA A 60 -5.54 12.84 -17.43
N THR A 61 -6.26 13.87 -17.85
CA THR A 61 -5.72 15.00 -18.60
C THR A 61 -4.65 15.73 -17.79
N ALA A 62 -4.92 16.05 -16.52
CA ALA A 62 -3.97 16.73 -15.66
C ALA A 62 -2.70 15.91 -15.39
N ILE A 63 -2.79 14.57 -15.35
CA ILE A 63 -1.61 13.70 -15.26
C ILE A 63 -0.78 13.79 -16.55
N VAL A 64 -1.42 13.77 -17.71
CA VAL A 64 -0.75 13.85 -19.02
C VAL A 64 -0.09 15.22 -19.20
N GLU A 65 -0.80 16.31 -18.93
CA GLU A 65 -0.25 17.67 -19.00
C GLU A 65 0.94 17.85 -18.08
N GLN A 66 0.84 17.39 -16.82
CA GLN A 66 1.95 17.46 -15.88
C GLN A 66 3.13 16.55 -16.23
N LEU A 67 2.94 15.53 -17.08
CA LEU A 67 4.02 14.70 -17.60
C LEU A 67 4.77 15.43 -18.72
N VAL A 68 4.05 16.15 -19.58
CA VAL A 68 4.60 16.89 -20.73
C VAL A 68 5.36 18.14 -20.29
N ASP A 69 4.89 18.83 -19.25
CA ASP A 69 5.39 20.16 -18.87
C ASP A 69 6.60 20.14 -17.91
N LYS A 70 7.03 18.95 -17.43
CA LYS A 70 8.06 18.86 -16.38
C LYS A 70 9.50 18.82 -16.90
N VAL A 71 10.09 20.01 -16.96
CA VAL A 71 11.52 20.29 -16.79
C VAL A 71 12.00 20.00 -15.34
N VAL A 72 11.09 19.88 -14.36
CA VAL A 72 11.43 19.50 -12.97
C VAL A 72 10.37 18.56 -12.35
N GLY A 73 10.79 17.31 -12.14
CA GLY A 73 10.41 16.41 -11.03
C GLY A 73 8.93 16.23 -10.67
N CYS A 74 8.39 15.04 -10.95
CA CYS A 74 7.21 14.38 -10.36
C CYS A 74 6.30 15.25 -9.45
N SER A 75 5.09 15.58 -9.92
CA SER A 75 4.08 16.20 -9.05
C SER A 75 3.56 15.19 -8.04
N SER A 76 3.49 15.59 -6.76
CA SER A 76 2.84 14.77 -5.75
C SER A 76 1.34 14.66 -6.02
N ALA A 77 0.71 13.55 -5.66
CA ALA A 77 -0.75 13.40 -5.71
C ALA A 77 -1.49 14.51 -4.93
N CYS A 78 -0.85 15.07 -3.89
CA CYS A 78 -1.37 16.23 -3.17
C CYS A 78 -1.36 17.51 -4.02
N ALA A 79 -0.33 17.72 -4.85
CA ALA A 79 -0.27 18.86 -5.76
C ALA A 79 -1.37 18.76 -6.83
N VAL A 80 -1.57 17.56 -7.42
CA VAL A 80 -2.64 17.30 -8.39
C VAL A 80 -4.02 17.52 -7.76
N SER A 81 -4.22 17.05 -6.51
CA SER A 81 -5.46 17.26 -5.75
C SER A 81 -5.78 18.74 -5.55
N ARG A 82 -4.78 19.58 -5.23
CA ARG A 82 -4.96 21.03 -5.10
C ARG A 82 -5.21 21.72 -6.43
N HIS A 83 -4.53 21.29 -7.50
CA HIS A 83 -4.69 21.86 -8.84
C HIS A 83 -6.11 21.62 -9.40
N LEU A 84 -6.65 20.42 -9.16
CA LEU A 84 -7.98 20.03 -9.64
C LEU A 84 -9.12 20.39 -8.68
N ASP A 85 -8.81 20.92 -7.50
CA ASP A 85 -9.77 21.12 -6.39
C ASP A 85 -10.58 19.85 -6.07
N VAL A 86 -9.93 18.69 -6.14
CA VAL A 86 -10.52 17.37 -5.86
C VAL A 86 -9.98 16.85 -4.53
N PRO A 87 -10.82 16.29 -3.63
CA PRO A 87 -10.33 15.66 -2.41
C PRO A 87 -9.28 14.58 -2.69
N TYR A 88 -8.19 14.59 -1.94
CA TYR A 88 -7.08 13.63 -2.10
C TYR A 88 -7.55 12.16 -2.08
N SER A 89 -8.55 11.84 -1.27
CA SER A 89 -9.15 10.49 -1.20
C SER A 89 -9.80 10.07 -2.51
N THR A 90 -10.48 10.99 -3.20
CA THR A 90 -11.09 10.76 -4.52
C THR A 90 -10.00 10.55 -5.56
N LEU A 91 -9.00 11.43 -5.59
CA LEU A 91 -7.86 11.29 -6.52
C LEU A 91 -7.14 9.95 -6.33
N ARG A 92 -6.84 9.57 -5.08
CA ARG A 92 -6.23 8.27 -4.75
C ARG A 92 -7.10 7.08 -5.19
N ASN A 93 -8.43 7.19 -5.08
CA ASN A 93 -9.35 6.16 -5.56
C ASN A 93 -9.36 6.06 -7.09
N VAL A 94 -9.39 7.19 -7.79
CA VAL A 94 -9.32 7.23 -9.27
C VAL A 94 -8.01 6.60 -9.73
N LEU A 95 -6.88 7.04 -9.18
CA LEU A 95 -5.55 6.49 -9.50
C LEU A 95 -5.49 4.97 -9.31
N ARG A 96 -5.93 4.44 -8.17
CA ARG A 96 -5.80 3.00 -7.86
C ARG A 96 -6.86 2.11 -8.51
N LYS A 97 -8.10 2.57 -8.59
CA LYS A 97 -9.24 1.72 -9.00
C LYS A 97 -9.60 1.85 -10.47
N MET A 98 -9.34 3.00 -11.08
CA MET A 98 -9.71 3.28 -12.48
C MET A 98 -8.48 3.25 -13.38
N VAL A 99 -7.42 3.97 -13.00
CA VAL A 99 -6.20 4.11 -13.83
C VAL A 99 -5.16 3.03 -13.51
N HIS A 100 -5.34 2.27 -12.41
CA HIS A 100 -4.39 1.26 -11.94
C HIS A 100 -2.96 1.76 -11.72
N PHE A 101 -2.80 3.02 -11.34
CA PHE A 101 -1.53 3.58 -10.88
C PHE A 101 -1.30 3.26 -9.40
N PHE A 102 -0.14 2.67 -9.12
CA PHE A 102 0.29 2.32 -7.78
C PHE A 102 1.49 3.14 -7.37
N SER A 103 1.53 3.48 -6.08
CA SER A 103 2.67 4.16 -5.48
C SER A 103 3.75 3.12 -5.13
N TYR A 104 4.93 3.28 -5.73
CA TYR A 104 6.12 2.50 -5.45
C TYR A 104 7.13 3.36 -4.72
N LYS A 105 7.54 2.91 -3.54
CA LYS A 105 8.57 3.57 -2.76
C LYS A 105 9.93 3.40 -3.45
N ILE A 106 10.54 4.52 -3.84
CA ILE A 106 11.93 4.52 -4.31
C ILE A 106 12.82 4.48 -3.08
N SER A 107 13.78 3.56 -3.08
CA SER A 107 14.92 3.67 -2.19
C SER A 107 15.95 4.54 -2.88
N HIS A 108 16.24 5.73 -2.34
CA HIS A 108 17.36 6.51 -2.82
C HIS A 108 18.65 5.87 -2.32
N ASN A 109 19.26 5.05 -3.17
CA ASN A 109 20.64 4.63 -2.97
C ASN A 109 21.54 5.73 -3.52
N GLN A 110 22.66 6.02 -2.84
CA GLN A 110 23.62 7.08 -3.19
C GLN A 110 23.83 7.19 -4.71
N GLN A 111 23.82 8.43 -5.25
CA GLN A 111 24.02 8.66 -6.68
C GLN A 111 25.36 8.07 -7.14
N LEU A 112 25.29 7.08 -8.03
CA LEU A 112 26.45 6.45 -8.63
C LEU A 112 26.94 7.25 -9.83
N LEU A 113 27.92 8.12 -9.62
CA LEU A 113 28.67 8.76 -10.71
C LEU A 113 29.46 7.71 -11.51
N ALA A 114 29.73 7.97 -12.80
CA ALA A 114 30.50 7.07 -13.66
C ALA A 114 31.88 6.72 -13.04
N ILE A 115 32.55 7.71 -12.46
CA ILE A 115 33.83 7.52 -11.75
C ILE A 115 33.72 6.61 -10.52
N ASN A 116 32.55 6.57 -9.87
CA ASN A 116 32.32 5.69 -8.72
C ASN A 116 32.12 4.23 -9.16
N LYS A 117 31.64 3.99 -10.39
CA LYS A 117 31.47 2.63 -10.92
C LYS A 117 32.82 1.95 -11.09
N GLU A 118 33.76 2.63 -11.72
CA GLU A 118 35.12 2.11 -11.93
C GLU A 118 35.82 1.85 -10.60
N LYS A 119 35.84 2.82 -9.67
CA LYS A 119 36.45 2.65 -8.34
C LYS A 119 35.87 1.47 -7.56
N ARG A 120 34.55 1.27 -7.61
CA ARG A 120 33.87 0.14 -6.95
C ARG A 120 34.20 -1.18 -7.62
N LEU A 121 34.28 -1.22 -8.95
CA LEU A 121 34.65 -2.42 -9.71
C LEU A 121 36.10 -2.82 -9.43
N THR A 122 37.02 -1.87 -9.47
CA THR A 122 38.44 -2.11 -9.13
C THR A 122 38.59 -2.60 -7.69
N PHE A 123 37.90 -1.98 -6.73
CA PHE A 123 37.88 -2.46 -5.34
C PHE A 123 37.35 -3.90 -5.25
N ALA A 124 36.21 -4.21 -5.88
CA ALA A 124 35.61 -5.54 -5.83
C ALA A 124 36.52 -6.62 -6.44
N LEU A 125 37.15 -6.34 -7.58
CA LEU A 125 38.10 -7.26 -8.22
C LEU A 125 39.35 -7.46 -7.36
N THR A 126 39.89 -6.38 -6.79
CA THR A 126 41.06 -6.46 -5.90
C THR A 126 40.74 -7.23 -4.62
N PHE A 127 39.54 -7.02 -4.06
CA PHE A 127 39.06 -7.75 -2.89
C PHE A 127 38.90 -9.24 -3.21
N LEU A 128 38.27 -9.59 -4.35
CA LEU A 128 38.08 -10.97 -4.78
C LEU A 128 39.41 -11.70 -4.97
N ALA A 129 40.37 -11.08 -5.67
CA ALA A 129 41.69 -11.68 -5.88
C ALA A 129 42.42 -11.96 -4.56
N ARG A 130 42.24 -11.12 -3.54
CA ARG A 130 42.81 -11.36 -2.20
C ARG A 130 42.12 -12.51 -1.46
N VAL A 131 40.80 -12.64 -1.61
CA VAL A 131 40.04 -13.76 -1.05
C VAL A 131 40.43 -15.09 -1.67
N GLU A 132 40.75 -15.11 -2.98
CA GLU A 132 41.24 -16.32 -3.64
C GLU A 132 42.60 -16.77 -3.11
N VAL A 133 43.47 -15.83 -2.74
CA VAL A 133 44.80 -16.12 -2.16
C VAL A 133 44.69 -16.55 -0.69
N ASP A 134 43.81 -15.91 0.09
CA ASP A 134 43.55 -16.26 1.49
C ASP A 134 42.05 -16.09 1.82
N ALA A 135 41.35 -17.23 1.88
CA ALA A 135 39.93 -17.26 2.20
C ALA A 135 39.62 -16.83 3.65
N SER A 136 40.62 -16.83 4.55
CA SER A 136 40.46 -16.39 5.94
C SER A 136 40.60 -14.88 6.11
N TRP A 137 41.18 -14.19 5.13
CA TRP A 137 41.49 -12.77 5.18
C TRP A 137 40.29 -11.84 5.46
N PRO A 138 39.09 -12.04 4.87
CA PRO A 138 37.93 -11.18 5.17
C PRO A 138 37.55 -11.13 6.65
N TRP A 139 37.80 -12.21 7.39
CA TRP A 139 37.49 -12.31 8.81
C TRP A 139 38.45 -11.51 9.70
N GLN A 140 39.60 -11.09 9.15
CA GLN A 140 40.58 -10.25 9.84
C GLN A 140 40.27 -8.75 9.70
N ILE A 141 39.29 -8.38 8.88
CA ILE A 141 38.90 -6.99 8.64
C ILE A 141 37.85 -6.56 9.66
N LEU A 142 38.19 -5.58 10.48
CA LEU A 142 37.22 -4.89 11.34
C LEU A 142 36.57 -3.74 10.57
N TRP A 143 35.27 -3.83 10.37
CA TRP A 143 34.48 -2.77 9.74
C TRP A 143 33.99 -1.79 10.80
N SER A 144 34.33 -0.51 10.65
CA SER A 144 33.70 0.57 11.41
C SER A 144 32.83 1.41 10.48
N ASN A 145 31.72 1.92 11.02
CA ASN A 145 30.89 2.91 10.34
C ASN A 145 30.44 3.96 11.36
N GLU A 146 30.45 5.22 10.96
CA GLU A 146 30.00 6.34 11.76
C GLU A 146 28.67 6.84 11.20
N VAL A 147 27.65 6.94 12.05
CA VAL A 147 26.33 7.45 11.65
C VAL A 147 26.08 8.74 12.40
N LEU A 148 25.97 9.84 11.63
CA LEU A 148 25.65 11.15 12.17
C LEU A 148 24.13 11.31 12.23
N PHE A 149 23.56 11.36 13.43
CA PHE A 149 22.13 11.61 13.64
C PHE A 149 21.89 13.11 13.81
N HIS A 150 21.18 13.74 12.88
CA HIS A 150 20.73 15.12 13.01
C HIS A 150 19.33 15.17 13.65
N LEU A 151 19.16 15.99 14.68
CA LEU A 151 17.88 16.22 15.36
C LEU A 151 16.97 17.24 14.63
N SER A 152 17.34 17.67 13.41
CA SER A 152 16.61 18.71 12.68
C SER A 152 15.46 18.12 11.84
N VAL A 153 14.29 18.76 11.93
CA VAL A 153 13.05 18.39 11.22
C VAL A 153 13.11 18.84 9.76
N THR A 154 14.14 18.43 9.00
CA THR A 154 14.32 18.88 7.62
C THR A 154 14.14 17.72 6.64
N VAL A 155 13.04 17.83 5.88
CA VAL A 155 12.56 17.09 4.71
C VAL A 155 12.82 15.58 4.69
N ASN A 156 11.72 14.85 4.89
CA ASN A 156 11.61 13.41 4.71
C ASN A 156 11.90 12.99 3.25
N THR A 157 13.17 12.80 2.92
CA THR A 157 13.68 12.16 1.69
C THR A 157 13.28 10.67 1.61
N HIS A 158 12.72 10.10 2.68
CA HIS A 158 12.21 8.72 2.69
C HIS A 158 10.79 8.58 2.12
N ASN A 159 10.16 9.66 1.64
CA ASN A 159 8.82 9.62 1.03
C ASN A 159 8.83 9.78 -0.50
N CYS A 160 9.96 9.56 -1.17
CA CYS A 160 10.01 9.50 -2.63
C CYS A 160 9.21 8.30 -3.14
N CYS A 161 8.12 8.58 -3.86
CA CYS A 161 7.29 7.55 -4.49
C CYS A 161 7.12 7.85 -5.98
N ILE A 162 7.37 6.84 -6.81
CA ILE A 162 6.93 6.85 -8.21
C ILE A 162 5.51 6.32 -8.25
N TRP A 163 4.67 6.91 -9.08
CA TRP A 163 3.39 6.33 -9.44
C TRP A 163 3.51 5.71 -10.81
N ASP A 164 3.28 4.40 -10.91
CA ASP A 164 3.35 3.67 -12.18
C ASP A 164 2.31 2.53 -12.18
N THR A 165 1.99 2.03 -13.36
CA THR A 165 1.17 0.84 -13.57
C THR A 165 1.94 -0.45 -13.25
N LYS A 166 3.27 -0.46 -13.44
CA LYS A 166 4.13 -1.63 -13.21
C LYS A 166 5.16 -1.37 -12.12
N ASN A 167 5.61 -2.43 -11.46
CA ASN A 167 6.66 -2.33 -10.45
C ASN A 167 8.00 -2.03 -11.13
N PRO A 168 8.69 -0.93 -10.77
CA PRO A 168 9.96 -0.58 -11.40
C PRO A 168 11.13 -1.50 -11.01
N ARG A 169 10.98 -2.40 -10.03
CA ARG A 169 12.04 -3.30 -9.56
C ARG A 169 12.14 -4.63 -10.32
N THR A 170 11.23 -4.89 -11.26
CA THR A 170 11.16 -6.15 -12.01
C THR A 170 11.77 -6.06 -13.41
N PHE A 171 12.52 -4.99 -13.70
CA PHE A 171 13.24 -4.79 -14.97
C PHE A 171 14.75 -4.96 -14.77
#